data_AF-A0A5B0QCV4-F1
#
_entry.id   AF-A0A5B0QCV4-F1
#
_cell.length_a   1.000
_cell.length_b   1.000
_cell.length_c   1.000
_cell.angle_alpha   90.00
_cell.angle_beta   90.00
_cell.angle_gamma   90.00
#
_symmetry.space_group_name_H-M   'P 1'
#
loop_
_entity.id
_entity.type
_entity.pdbx_description
1 polymer ?
#
loop_
_entity_poly.entity_id
_entity_poly.type
_entity_poly.pdbx_seq_one_letter_code
_entity_poly.pdbx_strand_id
1 'polypeptide(L)'
;MKKFKWGRFKGEMQWIRCYAHILNLIAQSILQPFGTVKKRLAARESKGDVNSLDSSDESEGEDAEEQICRAYNSGDEKDPEDADEAVQREFLEPELTLEDIHDLCEEDEDEDLYTTAICKQTLAKFRAVARKLRKSPNSKSEFVELCKEMRCEKPHSIVQDVRTRWNSTLDQLVSIIRCEKAIMAWQKDKKYGLDRKFHINGVDIQLANDLVSILQVFYEQTLQVSIPGSARLTHIIVFIDEITDLLSNAIKGEDNKYPPALRNACRVGLQLTNKYYTLTDCSPLFRIAMDEYFKIAGWESEWITEALRLTREMFDTYYKPVTNGPPPTDPRKVTKVRYKAF
;
A
#
# COMPACT_ATOMS: atom_id res chain seq x y z
N MET A 1 -3.23 -6.20 23.53
CA MET A 1 -4.62 -6.52 23.14
C MET A 1 -5.32 -7.63 23.97
N LYS A 2 -4.71 -8.19 25.03
CA LYS A 2 -5.24 -9.33 25.82
C LYS A 2 -6.44 -9.01 26.77
N LYS A 3 -6.93 -7.77 26.85
CA LYS A 3 -7.97 -7.36 27.82
C LYS A 3 -9.40 -7.47 27.33
N PHE A 4 -9.62 -7.73 26.04
CA PHE A 4 -10.96 -7.93 25.51
C PHE A 4 -11.10 -9.41 25.12
N LYS A 5 -11.91 -10.16 25.86
CA LYS A 5 -12.34 -11.50 25.43
C LYS A 5 -13.38 -11.32 24.32
N TRP A 6 -12.93 -11.04 23.10
CA TRP A 6 -13.81 -11.05 21.94
C TRP A 6 -14.29 -12.49 21.74
N GLY A 7 -15.59 -12.72 21.89
CA GLY A 7 -16.20 -14.01 21.61
C GLY A 7 -16.03 -14.35 20.13
N ARG A 8 -14.97 -15.09 19.82
CA ARG A 8 -14.73 -15.91 18.61
C ARG A 8 -15.53 -15.47 17.37
N PHE A 9 -14.91 -14.68 16.50
CA PHE A 9 -15.29 -14.64 15.08
C PHE A 9 -15.21 -16.08 14.53
N LYS A 10 -16.32 -16.62 14.02
CA LYS A 10 -16.42 -17.97 13.48
C LYS A 10 -16.82 -17.91 12.00
N GLY A 11 -15.93 -18.37 11.12
CA GLY A 11 -16.18 -18.58 9.70
C GLY A 11 -15.56 -17.53 8.78
N GLU A 12 -15.35 -17.91 7.51
CA GLU A 12 -14.78 -17.06 6.45
C GLU A 12 -15.59 -15.76 6.24
N MET A 13 -16.91 -15.80 6.43
CA MET A 13 -17.81 -14.64 6.30
C MET A 13 -17.56 -13.53 7.33
N GLN A 14 -16.78 -13.81 8.39
CA GLN A 14 -16.46 -12.87 9.47
C GLN A 14 -14.99 -12.41 9.41
N TRP A 15 -14.20 -12.92 8.45
CA TRP A 15 -12.82 -12.50 8.22
C TRP A 15 -12.80 -11.25 7.35
N ILE A 16 -12.88 -10.10 8.00
CA ILE A 16 -12.62 -8.81 7.34
C ILE A 16 -11.12 -8.62 7.28
N ARG A 17 -10.55 -8.53 6.08
CA ARG A 17 -9.20 -7.99 5.93
C ARG A 17 -9.23 -6.51 6.28
N CYS A 18 -8.21 -6.01 6.98
CA CYS A 18 -8.17 -4.59 7.26
C CYS A 18 -8.06 -3.80 5.95
N TYR A 19 -8.82 -2.72 5.83
CA TYR A 19 -8.85 -1.94 4.59
C TYR A 19 -7.47 -1.38 4.22
N ALA A 20 -6.67 -0.98 5.21
CA ALA A 20 -5.28 -0.59 5.02
C ALA A 20 -4.43 -1.70 4.34
N HIS A 21 -4.70 -2.97 4.66
CA HIS A 21 -4.04 -4.11 3.99
C HIS A 21 -4.51 -4.25 2.54
N ILE A 22 -5.80 -4.03 2.27
CA ILE A 22 -6.35 -4.04 0.91
C ILE A 22 -5.71 -2.92 0.06
N LEU A 23 -5.64 -1.70 0.59
CA LEU A 23 -4.95 -0.57 -0.06
C LEU A 23 -3.49 -0.91 -0.36
N ASN A 24 -2.80 -1.53 0.60
CA ASN A 24 -1.42 -2.01 0.42
C ASN A 24 -1.32 -3.02 -0.72
N LEU A 25 -2.22 -3.99 -0.80
CA LEU A 25 -2.21 -4.99 -1.87
C LEU A 25 -2.45 -4.36 -3.25
N ILE A 26 -3.39 -3.43 -3.36
CA ILE A 26 -3.69 -2.73 -4.63
C ILE A 26 -2.49 -1.86 -5.06
N ALA A 27 -1.93 -1.06 -4.15
CA ALA A 27 -0.75 -0.24 -4.46
C ALA A 27 0.45 -1.11 -4.86
N GLN A 28 0.66 -2.24 -4.19
CA GLN A 28 1.69 -3.20 -4.55
C GLN A 28 1.45 -3.82 -5.93
N SER A 29 0.21 -4.18 -6.28
CA SER A 29 -0.11 -4.75 -7.59
C SER A 29 0.09 -3.75 -8.74
N ILE A 30 -0.16 -2.45 -8.50
CA ILE A 30 0.14 -1.37 -9.46
C ILE A 30 1.65 -1.19 -9.65
N LEU A 31 2.44 -1.32 -8.59
CA LEU A 31 3.90 -1.17 -8.64
C LEU A 31 4.64 -2.42 -9.13
N GLN A 32 4.01 -3.59 -9.04
CA GLN A 32 4.59 -4.89 -9.37
C GLN A 32 5.19 -4.96 -10.78
N PRO A 33 4.54 -4.44 -11.84
CA PRO A 33 5.10 -4.43 -13.19
C PRO A 33 6.43 -3.67 -13.30
N PHE A 34 6.66 -2.70 -12.41
CA PHE A 34 7.86 -1.85 -12.41
C PHE A 34 8.92 -2.30 -11.39
N GLY A 35 8.60 -3.29 -10.56
CA GLY A 35 9.49 -3.86 -9.55
C GLY A 35 10.44 -4.92 -10.10
N THR A 36 11.43 -5.30 -9.30
CA THR A 36 12.27 -6.47 -9.59
C THR A 36 11.53 -7.75 -9.18
N VAL A 37 11.05 -8.49 -10.17
CA VAL A 37 10.35 -9.76 -10.00
C VAL A 37 11.22 -10.71 -9.16
N LYS A 38 10.65 -11.26 -8.09
CA LYS A 38 11.27 -12.41 -7.42
C LYS A 38 11.13 -13.58 -8.38
N LYS A 39 12.22 -14.02 -9.01
CA LYS A 39 12.20 -15.27 -9.78
C LYS A 39 11.68 -16.35 -8.84
N ARG A 40 10.45 -16.83 -9.08
CA ARG A 40 9.97 -18.06 -8.46
C ARG A 40 10.99 -19.12 -8.91
N LEU A 41 11.69 -19.75 -7.97
CA LEU A 41 12.50 -20.92 -8.26
C LEU A 41 11.55 -22.05 -8.69
N ALA A 42 11.11 -21.99 -9.93
CA ALA A 42 10.49 -23.10 -10.63
C ALA A 42 11.56 -23.62 -11.58
N ALA A 43 12.23 -24.69 -11.16
CA ALA A 43 13.10 -25.45 -12.03
C ALA A 43 12.27 -25.97 -13.21
N ARG A 44 12.59 -25.51 -14.42
CA ARG A 44 12.38 -26.28 -15.65
C ARG A 44 13.35 -25.79 -16.71
N GLU A 45 14.17 -26.72 -17.17
CA GLU A 45 15.21 -26.56 -18.18
C GLU A 45 14.61 -26.11 -19.52
N SER A 46 15.23 -25.12 -20.15
CA SER A 46 15.35 -25.03 -21.60
C SER A 46 16.51 -24.09 -21.94
N LYS A 47 17.45 -24.60 -22.75
CA LYS A 47 18.62 -23.89 -23.29
C LYS A 47 18.22 -23.03 -24.50
N GLY A 48 18.81 -21.84 -24.60
CA GLY A 48 18.99 -21.11 -25.87
C GLY A 48 18.96 -19.59 -25.74
N ASP A 49 20.15 -18.98 -25.84
CA ASP A 49 20.55 -17.58 -26.22
C ASP A 49 19.44 -16.59 -26.66
N VAL A 50 19.44 -15.28 -26.34
CA VAL A 50 20.52 -14.29 -26.52
C VAL A 50 20.29 -13.01 -25.67
N ASN A 51 21.37 -12.38 -25.17
CA ASN A 51 21.50 -10.98 -24.71
C ASN A 51 20.44 -10.39 -23.75
N SER A 52 20.47 -10.83 -22.49
CA SER A 52 19.96 -10.03 -21.37
C SER A 52 21.15 -9.40 -20.64
N LEU A 53 21.12 -8.09 -20.43
CA LEU A 53 22.01 -7.38 -19.49
C LEU A 53 21.70 -7.87 -18.07
N ASP A 54 22.22 -9.04 -17.75
CA ASP A 54 22.29 -9.60 -16.40
C ASP A 54 23.33 -8.79 -15.62
N SER A 55 22.89 -7.66 -15.06
CA SER A 55 23.61 -7.05 -13.96
C SER A 55 23.44 -7.98 -12.78
N SER A 56 24.46 -8.81 -12.58
CA SER A 56 24.72 -9.58 -11.37
C SER A 56 24.59 -8.66 -10.14
N ASP A 57 23.38 -8.58 -9.60
CA ASP A 57 23.16 -8.06 -8.25
C ASP A 57 23.46 -9.23 -7.34
N GLU A 58 24.76 -9.36 -7.02
CA GLU A 58 25.25 -10.09 -5.86
C GLU A 58 24.46 -9.58 -4.66
N SER A 59 23.35 -10.26 -4.40
CA SER A 59 22.66 -10.27 -3.12
C SER A 59 23.57 -10.98 -2.12
N GLU A 60 24.72 -10.38 -1.83
CA GLU A 60 25.33 -10.55 -0.52
C GLU A 60 24.42 -9.83 0.47
N GLY A 61 23.46 -10.60 0.97
CA GLY A 61 22.90 -10.36 2.28
C GLY A 61 24.00 -10.52 3.31
N GLU A 62 24.81 -9.48 3.50
CA GLU A 62 25.41 -9.24 4.79
C GLU A 62 24.36 -8.55 5.67
N ASP A 63 23.59 -9.44 6.27
CA ASP A 63 22.94 -9.34 7.57
C ASP A 63 23.46 -8.19 8.46
N ALA A 64 22.89 -7.00 8.29
CA ALA A 64 23.06 -5.87 9.19
C ALA A 64 22.05 -5.92 10.37
N GLU A 65 21.27 -6.99 10.50
CA GLU A 65 20.37 -7.21 11.64
C GLU A 65 21.01 -8.11 12.71
N GLU A 66 21.97 -8.98 12.37
CA GLU A 66 22.65 -9.85 13.35
C GLU A 66 23.78 -9.14 14.13
N GLN A 67 24.34 -8.03 13.61
CA GLN A 67 25.31 -7.22 14.38
C GLN A 67 24.67 -6.29 15.41
N ILE A 68 23.41 -5.90 15.24
CA ILE A 68 22.71 -5.07 16.24
C ILE A 68 22.23 -5.92 17.43
N CYS A 69 21.95 -7.21 17.21
CA CYS A 69 21.59 -8.15 18.27
C CYS A 69 22.76 -8.62 19.15
N ARG A 70 24.02 -8.56 18.67
CA ARG A 70 25.19 -8.99 19.47
C ARG A 70 25.79 -7.89 20.36
N ALA A 71 25.45 -6.62 20.16
CA ALA A 71 26.03 -5.51 20.92
C ALA A 71 25.25 -5.08 22.18
N TYR A 72 24.04 -5.60 22.41
CA TYR A 72 23.18 -5.19 23.55
C TYR A 72 22.87 -6.32 24.55
N ASN A 73 23.69 -7.38 24.60
CA ASN A 73 23.64 -8.38 25.67
C ASN A 73 24.67 -8.11 26.78
N SER A 74 24.68 -6.88 27.31
CA SER A 74 25.29 -6.62 28.62
C SER A 74 24.57 -5.45 29.29
N GLY A 75 23.70 -5.78 30.25
CA GLY A 75 22.98 -4.83 31.08
C GLY A 75 21.51 -5.18 31.23
N ASP A 76 21.20 -5.96 32.26
CA ASP A 76 19.85 -6.12 32.81
C ASP A 76 19.13 -4.77 32.95
N GLU A 77 17.92 -4.63 32.40
CA GLU A 77 16.67 -4.54 33.15
C GLU A 77 15.46 -4.50 32.19
N LYS A 78 14.36 -5.12 32.63
CA LYS A 78 13.22 -5.58 31.83
C LYS A 78 12.21 -4.46 31.52
N ASP A 79 11.65 -4.47 30.31
CA ASP A 79 10.26 -4.09 30.05
C ASP A 79 9.67 -4.98 28.92
N PRO A 80 8.40 -5.45 28.99
CA PRO A 80 7.96 -6.65 28.28
C PRO A 80 7.09 -6.42 27.04
N GLU A 81 7.14 -7.41 26.15
CA GLU A 81 6.15 -7.81 25.14
C GLU A 81 6.07 -6.97 23.84
N ASP A 82 7.11 -7.07 23.01
CA ASP A 82 6.98 -7.01 21.55
C ASP A 82 6.96 -8.46 21.02
N ALA A 83 5.77 -8.99 20.78
CA ALA A 83 5.55 -10.34 20.32
C ALA A 83 4.36 -10.35 19.36
N ASP A 84 4.58 -9.96 18.10
CA ASP A 84 3.79 -10.48 16.96
C ASP A 84 4.36 -10.18 15.54
N GLU A 85 5.67 -10.38 15.29
CA GLU A 85 6.23 -10.30 13.93
C GLU A 85 6.81 -11.63 13.41
N ALA A 86 6.14 -12.76 13.65
CA ALA A 86 6.54 -14.06 13.10
C ALA A 86 5.46 -14.80 12.29
N VAL A 87 4.29 -14.20 12.04
CA VAL A 87 3.17 -14.88 11.33
C VAL A 87 2.75 -14.11 10.08
N GLN A 88 3.65 -13.97 9.10
CA GLN A 88 3.29 -13.51 7.74
C GLN A 88 3.91 -14.39 6.64
N ARG A 89 3.95 -15.71 6.83
CA ARG A 89 4.52 -16.63 5.83
C ARG A 89 3.54 -17.61 5.17
N GLU A 90 2.25 -17.60 5.53
CA GLU A 90 1.31 -18.65 5.06
C GLU A 90 0.06 -18.18 4.30
N PHE A 91 -0.09 -16.90 3.97
CA PHE A 91 -1.24 -16.42 3.17
C PHE A 91 -0.81 -15.57 1.97
N LEU A 92 0.06 -16.13 1.13
CA LEU A 92 0.36 -15.56 -0.18
C LEU A 92 -0.83 -15.85 -1.10
N GLU A 93 -1.73 -14.87 -1.25
CA GLU A 93 -2.68 -14.88 -2.36
C GLU A 93 -1.89 -14.94 -3.69
N PRO A 94 -2.46 -15.55 -4.75
CA PRO A 94 -1.89 -15.41 -6.08
C PRO A 94 -1.76 -13.91 -6.39
N GLU A 95 -0.53 -13.47 -6.58
CA GLU A 95 -0.19 -12.10 -6.98
C GLU A 95 -0.72 -11.96 -8.41
N LEU A 96 -1.79 -11.18 -8.61
CA LEU A 96 -2.29 -10.86 -9.95
C LEU A 96 -1.17 -10.18 -10.73
N THR A 97 -0.87 -10.67 -11.92
CA THR A 97 0.17 -10.11 -12.77
C THR A 97 -0.42 -9.57 -14.08
N LEU A 98 0.40 -8.92 -14.91
CA LEU A 98 -0.05 -8.42 -16.22
C LEU A 98 -0.59 -9.55 -17.12
N GLU A 99 -0.08 -10.77 -16.95
CA GLU A 99 -0.53 -11.96 -17.69
C GLU A 99 -1.98 -12.37 -17.38
N ASP A 100 -2.52 -11.93 -16.23
CA ASP A 100 -3.91 -12.19 -15.83
C ASP A 100 -4.89 -11.15 -16.39
N ILE A 101 -4.40 -10.12 -17.10
CA ILE A 101 -5.20 -8.99 -17.61
C ILE A 101 -5.56 -9.20 -19.08
N HIS A 102 -6.86 -9.11 -19.38
CA HIS A 102 -7.35 -8.98 -20.74
C HIS A 102 -7.29 -7.52 -21.21
N ASP A 103 -7.16 -7.31 -22.53
CA ASP A 103 -7.20 -5.99 -23.16
C ASP A 103 -6.09 -5.01 -22.71
N LEU A 104 -4.86 -5.51 -22.63
CA LEU A 104 -3.68 -4.65 -22.46
C LEU A 104 -3.50 -3.73 -23.66
N CYS A 105 -3.14 -2.48 -23.40
CA CYS A 105 -2.69 -1.57 -24.45
C CYS A 105 -1.27 -1.98 -24.87
N GLU A 106 -1.01 -2.02 -26.18
CA GLU A 106 0.34 -2.22 -26.70
C GLU A 106 1.22 -1.01 -26.37
N GLU A 107 2.49 -1.27 -26.04
CA GLU A 107 3.51 -0.24 -25.78
C GLU A 107 4.28 0.01 -27.08
N ASP A 108 4.52 1.28 -27.41
CA ASP A 108 5.32 1.72 -28.56
C ASP A 108 6.54 2.50 -28.06
N GLU A 109 7.74 1.98 -28.32
CA GLU A 109 8.99 2.60 -27.84
C GLU A 109 9.29 3.97 -28.48
N ASP A 110 8.75 4.25 -29.67
CA ASP A 110 8.98 5.47 -30.43
C ASP A 110 7.92 6.55 -30.13
N GLU A 111 6.68 6.16 -29.82
CA GLU A 111 5.58 7.07 -29.51
C GLU A 111 5.37 7.29 -28.00
N ASP A 112 5.56 6.28 -27.16
CA ASP A 112 5.27 6.38 -25.74
C ASP A 112 6.35 7.11 -24.96
N LEU A 113 5.91 7.98 -24.06
CA LEU A 113 6.81 8.71 -23.17
C LEU A 113 7.68 7.76 -22.32
N TYR A 114 7.11 6.64 -21.88
CA TYR A 114 7.82 5.59 -21.17
C TYR A 114 7.11 4.24 -21.32
N THR A 115 7.92 3.18 -21.38
CA THR A 115 7.49 1.78 -21.41
C THR A 115 7.67 1.12 -20.04
N THR A 116 7.12 -0.07 -19.84
CA THR A 116 7.30 -0.86 -18.62
C THR A 116 8.79 -1.11 -18.33
N ALA A 117 9.61 -1.27 -19.37
CA ALA A 117 11.07 -1.41 -19.24
C ALA A 117 11.73 -0.12 -18.73
N ILE A 118 11.34 1.04 -19.26
CA ILE A 118 11.82 2.35 -18.79
C ILE A 118 11.41 2.54 -17.33
N CYS A 119 10.17 2.22 -16.96
CA CYS A 119 9.71 2.33 -15.57
C CYS A 119 10.60 1.56 -14.59
N LYS A 120 10.96 0.31 -14.92
CA LYS A 120 11.88 -0.51 -14.11
C LYS A 120 13.24 0.16 -13.95
N GLN A 121 13.79 0.69 -15.03
CA GLN A 121 15.08 1.40 -15.02
C GLN A 121 15.00 2.67 -14.19
N THR A 122 13.96 3.49 -14.35
CA THR A 122 13.74 4.72 -13.58
C THR A 122 13.71 4.45 -12.08
N LEU A 123 12.93 3.47 -11.63
CA LEU A 123 12.89 3.12 -10.20
C LEU A 123 14.24 2.60 -9.70
N ALA A 124 15.02 1.90 -10.53
CA ALA A 124 16.39 1.52 -10.17
C ALA A 124 17.33 2.74 -10.03
N LYS A 125 17.21 3.75 -10.90
CA LYS A 125 17.95 5.01 -10.79
C LYS A 125 17.62 5.75 -9.49
N PHE A 126 16.34 5.85 -9.13
CA PHE A 126 15.91 6.50 -7.87
C PHE A 126 16.50 5.82 -6.64
N ARG A 127 16.50 4.48 -6.62
CA ARG A 127 17.17 3.70 -5.57
C ARG A 127 18.68 3.96 -5.53
N ALA A 128 19.33 4.10 -6.69
CA ALA A 128 20.76 4.42 -6.77
C ALA A 128 21.08 5.81 -6.18
N VAL A 129 20.27 6.82 -6.49
CA VAL A 129 20.39 8.17 -5.87
C VAL A 129 20.27 8.09 -4.36
N ALA A 130 19.17 7.49 -3.85
CA ALA A 130 18.94 7.37 -2.42
C ALA A 130 20.08 6.62 -1.71
N ARG A 131 20.59 5.54 -2.33
CA ARG A 131 21.68 4.74 -1.79
C ARG A 131 22.99 5.53 -1.73
N LYS A 132 23.33 6.27 -2.78
CA LYS A 132 24.56 7.08 -2.84
C LYS A 132 24.56 8.18 -1.78
N LEU A 133 23.46 8.93 -1.68
CA LEU A 133 23.31 10.01 -0.69
C LEU A 133 23.24 9.48 0.74
N ARG A 134 22.78 8.24 0.96
CA ARG A 134 22.82 7.62 2.28
C ARG A 134 24.23 7.17 2.67
N LYS A 135 24.95 6.49 1.76
CA LYS A 135 26.26 5.88 2.07
C LYS A 135 27.42 6.87 2.10
N SER A 136 27.29 8.05 1.48
CA SER A 136 28.38 9.03 1.40
C SER A 136 28.00 10.36 2.08
N PRO A 137 28.47 10.61 3.32
CA PRO A 137 28.21 11.87 4.03
C PRO A 137 28.68 13.11 3.28
N ASN A 138 29.84 13.03 2.61
CA ASN A 138 30.37 14.14 1.81
C ASN A 138 29.47 14.45 0.61
N SER A 139 29.03 13.41 -0.12
CA SER A 139 28.09 13.58 -1.24
C SER A 139 26.74 14.14 -0.77
N LYS A 140 26.26 13.71 0.41
CA LYS A 140 25.06 14.24 1.04
C LYS A 140 25.20 15.72 1.43
N SER A 141 26.34 16.12 1.97
CA SER A 141 26.60 17.51 2.33
C SER A 141 26.55 18.41 1.10
N GLU A 142 27.23 18.02 0.03
CA GLU A 142 27.23 18.75 -1.24
C GLU A 142 25.81 18.85 -1.83
N PHE A 143 25.08 17.73 -1.83
CA PHE A 143 23.70 17.69 -2.28
C PHE A 143 22.78 18.64 -1.49
N VAL A 144 22.96 18.73 -0.17
CA VAL A 144 22.18 19.65 0.68
C VAL A 144 22.49 21.12 0.36
N GLU A 145 23.75 21.46 0.07
CA GLU A 145 24.09 22.82 -0.36
C GLU A 145 23.46 23.14 -1.72
N LEU A 146 23.53 22.23 -2.70
CA LEU A 146 22.83 22.37 -3.97
C LEU A 146 21.31 22.52 -3.80
N CYS A 147 20.69 21.78 -2.88
CA CYS A 147 19.27 21.96 -2.56
C CYS A 147 18.97 23.36 -2.04
N LYS A 148 19.83 23.97 -1.23
CA LYS A 148 19.65 25.34 -0.74
C LYS A 148 19.82 26.36 -1.87
N GLU A 149 20.87 26.22 -2.67
CA GLU A 149 21.16 27.10 -3.81
C GLU A 149 20.02 27.10 -4.82
N MET A 150 19.52 25.92 -5.16
CA MET A 150 18.42 25.72 -6.11
C MET A 150 17.03 25.95 -5.48
N ARG A 151 16.96 26.33 -4.20
CA ARG A 151 15.74 26.61 -3.42
C ARG A 151 14.76 25.43 -3.41
N CYS A 152 15.25 24.20 -3.30
CA CYS A 152 14.42 23.01 -3.10
C CYS A 152 13.73 23.05 -1.74
N GLU A 153 12.52 22.54 -1.67
CA GLU A 153 11.77 22.44 -0.41
C GLU A 153 12.40 21.40 0.53
N LYS A 154 12.18 21.59 1.83
CA LYS A 154 12.64 20.64 2.86
C LYS A 154 11.68 19.45 2.96
N PRO A 155 12.17 18.28 3.41
CA PRO A 155 13.56 17.98 3.76
C PRO A 155 14.47 17.75 2.54
N HIS A 156 15.74 18.17 2.66
CA HIS A 156 16.81 17.99 1.65
C HIS A 156 17.42 16.58 1.72
N SER A 157 16.54 15.58 1.77
CA SER A 157 16.91 14.17 1.82
C SER A 157 16.03 13.37 0.87
N ILE A 158 16.64 12.39 0.20
CA ILE A 158 15.94 11.44 -0.65
C ILE A 158 15.61 10.20 0.18
N VAL A 159 14.33 9.83 0.20
CA VAL A 159 13.86 8.68 0.97
C VAL A 159 14.28 7.39 0.25
N GLN A 160 14.65 6.38 1.03
CA GLN A 160 14.96 5.07 0.49
C GLN A 160 13.69 4.23 0.35
N ASP A 161 13.49 3.68 -0.85
CA ASP A 161 12.51 2.62 -1.07
C ASP A 161 12.88 1.34 -0.31
N VAL A 162 11.90 0.84 0.44
CA VAL A 162 11.88 -0.40 1.21
C VAL A 162 10.84 -1.31 0.57
N ARG A 163 11.33 -2.38 -0.05
CA ARG A 163 10.52 -3.33 -0.85
C ARG A 163 9.26 -3.85 -0.13
N THR A 164 9.32 -4.02 1.18
CA THR A 164 8.20 -4.56 1.98
C THR A 164 7.11 -3.52 2.28
N ARG A 165 7.34 -2.23 1.96
CA ARG A 165 6.44 -1.12 2.33
C ARG A 165 6.27 -0.17 1.15
N TRP A 166 5.18 -0.32 0.40
CA TRP A 166 4.92 0.52 -0.79
C TRP A 166 4.92 2.03 -0.51
N ASN A 167 4.55 2.45 0.72
CA ASN A 167 4.61 3.84 1.16
C ASN A 167 6.00 4.46 0.96
N SER A 168 7.07 3.67 1.15
CA SER A 168 8.43 4.17 0.95
C SER A 168 8.77 4.42 -0.52
N THR A 169 8.11 3.74 -1.47
CA THR A 169 8.19 4.07 -2.89
C THR A 169 7.58 5.45 -3.12
N LEU A 170 6.38 5.70 -2.59
CA LEU A 170 5.73 7.01 -2.71
C LEU A 170 6.59 8.12 -2.10
N ASP A 171 7.09 7.93 -0.88
CA ASP A 171 7.98 8.87 -0.20
C ASP A 171 9.26 9.13 -1.01
N GLN A 172 9.82 8.09 -1.63
CA GLN A 172 10.98 8.22 -2.51
C GLN A 172 10.63 9.08 -3.72
N LEU A 173 9.54 8.79 -4.43
CA LEU A 173 9.10 9.55 -5.60
C LEU A 173 8.89 11.03 -5.26
N VAL A 174 8.14 11.33 -4.18
CA VAL A 174 7.91 12.70 -3.70
C VAL A 174 9.23 13.40 -3.37
N SER A 175 10.18 12.70 -2.74
CA SER A 175 11.49 13.28 -2.42
C SER A 175 12.36 13.55 -3.65
N ILE A 176 12.26 12.72 -4.69
CA ILE A 176 12.94 12.92 -5.97
C ILE A 176 12.38 14.16 -6.67
N ILE A 177 11.06 14.26 -6.80
CA ILE A 177 10.38 15.41 -7.43
C ILE A 177 10.74 16.70 -6.69
N ARG A 178 10.63 16.70 -5.35
CA ARG A 178 10.97 17.86 -4.50
C ARG A 178 12.39 18.39 -4.72
N CYS A 179 13.34 17.48 -4.94
CA CYS A 179 14.75 17.81 -5.08
C CYS A 179 15.27 17.73 -6.52
N GLU A 180 14.39 17.66 -7.53
CA GLU A 180 14.72 17.42 -8.93
C GLU A 180 15.89 18.29 -9.41
N LYS A 181 15.77 19.60 -9.22
CA LYS A 181 16.77 20.60 -9.67
C LYS A 181 18.15 20.32 -9.09
N ALA A 182 18.22 19.99 -7.80
CA ALA A 182 19.46 19.68 -7.12
C ALA A 182 20.03 18.33 -7.59
N ILE A 183 19.18 17.33 -7.81
CA ILE A 183 19.59 16.01 -8.34
C ILE A 183 20.20 16.17 -9.74
N MET A 184 19.57 16.95 -10.61
CA MET A 184 20.02 17.18 -11.99
C MET A 184 21.42 17.82 -12.07
N ALA A 185 21.75 18.67 -11.09
CA ALA A 185 23.08 19.26 -10.95
C ALA A 185 24.06 18.27 -10.28
N TRP A 186 23.70 17.73 -9.12
CA TRP A 186 24.54 16.85 -8.30
C TRP A 186 24.98 15.59 -9.05
N GLN A 187 24.12 14.98 -9.85
CA GLN A 187 24.45 13.75 -10.57
C GLN A 187 25.61 13.92 -11.58
N LYS A 188 25.86 15.17 -12.03
CA LYS A 188 26.95 15.52 -12.97
C LYS A 188 28.27 15.82 -12.26
N ASP A 189 28.28 15.86 -10.93
CA ASP A 189 29.49 16.11 -10.16
C ASP A 189 30.51 14.97 -10.37
N LYS A 190 31.75 15.34 -10.73
CA LYS A 190 32.81 14.38 -11.07
C LYS A 190 33.32 13.57 -9.87
N LYS A 191 33.16 14.07 -8.65
CA LYS A 191 33.73 13.51 -7.42
C LYS A 191 32.68 12.76 -6.60
N TYR A 192 31.48 13.30 -6.51
CA TYR A 192 30.43 12.85 -5.60
C TYR A 192 29.14 12.38 -6.30
N GLY A 193 29.00 12.64 -7.61
CA GLY A 193 27.84 12.29 -8.41
C GLY A 193 27.70 10.79 -8.69
N LEU A 194 26.89 10.48 -9.70
CA LEU A 194 26.56 9.12 -10.11
C LEU A 194 27.14 8.78 -11.49
N ASP A 195 27.36 7.49 -11.73
CA ASP A 195 27.64 6.98 -13.07
C ASP A 195 26.54 7.38 -14.04
N ARG A 196 26.91 7.67 -15.29
CA ARG A 196 25.99 8.13 -16.34
C ARG A 196 24.78 7.20 -16.56
N LYS A 197 24.96 5.89 -16.35
CA LYS A 197 23.88 4.89 -16.44
C LYS A 197 22.76 5.11 -15.43
N PHE A 198 23.04 5.76 -14.30
CA PHE A 198 22.06 6.08 -13.26
C PHE A 198 21.56 7.52 -13.32
N HIS A 199 21.90 8.27 -14.38
CA HIS A 199 21.43 9.64 -14.51
C HIS A 199 19.92 9.69 -14.74
N ILE A 200 19.27 10.56 -13.99
CA ILE A 200 17.86 10.88 -14.08
C ILE A 200 17.69 11.97 -15.15
N ASN A 201 16.68 11.82 -15.99
CA ASN A 201 16.29 12.75 -17.05
C ASN A 201 14.83 13.22 -16.87
N GLY A 202 14.33 14.05 -17.78
CA GLY A 202 12.96 14.59 -17.69
C GLY A 202 11.86 13.52 -17.77
N VAL A 203 12.07 12.45 -18.54
CA VAL A 203 11.13 11.33 -18.64
C VAL A 203 11.03 10.59 -17.30
N ASP A 204 12.17 10.36 -16.65
CA ASP A 204 12.20 9.74 -15.32
C ASP A 204 11.37 10.57 -14.31
N ILE A 205 11.48 11.90 -14.36
CA ILE A 205 10.72 12.81 -13.48
C ILE A 205 9.23 12.83 -13.83
N GLN A 206 8.87 12.80 -15.12
CA GLN A 206 7.47 12.76 -15.52
C GLN A 206 6.80 11.47 -15.04
N LEU A 207 7.46 10.32 -15.19
CA LEU A 207 7.00 9.06 -14.62
C LEU A 207 6.82 9.16 -13.09
N ALA A 208 7.72 9.83 -12.38
CA ALA A 208 7.57 10.02 -10.94
C ALA A 208 6.31 10.81 -10.59
N ASN A 209 6.01 11.89 -11.32
CA ASN A 209 4.79 12.67 -11.14
C ASN A 209 3.54 11.83 -11.41
N ASP A 210 3.55 11.05 -12.50
CA ASP A 210 2.41 10.21 -12.88
C ASP A 210 2.16 9.11 -11.84
N LEU A 211 3.21 8.45 -11.34
CA LEU A 211 3.09 7.46 -10.25
C LEU A 211 2.60 8.08 -8.95
N VAL A 212 3.09 9.26 -8.56
CA VAL A 212 2.59 9.98 -7.37
C VAL A 212 1.10 10.29 -7.52
N SER A 213 0.66 10.74 -8.69
CA SER A 213 -0.75 11.09 -8.92
C SER A 213 -1.70 9.90 -8.75
N ILE A 214 -1.24 8.67 -8.99
CA ILE A 214 -2.02 7.45 -8.79
C ILE A 214 -1.91 6.95 -7.35
N LEU A 215 -0.71 6.96 -6.77
CA LEU A 215 -0.45 6.35 -5.46
C LEU A 215 -0.88 7.22 -4.27
N GLN A 216 -1.02 8.54 -4.46
CA GLN A 216 -1.33 9.49 -3.41
C GLN A 216 -2.68 9.19 -2.72
N VAL A 217 -3.72 8.80 -3.48
CA VAL A 217 -5.04 8.47 -2.90
C VAL A 217 -4.97 7.33 -1.90
N PHE A 218 -4.18 6.29 -2.22
CA PHE A 218 -4.01 5.12 -1.35
C PHE A 218 -3.36 5.52 -0.03
N TYR A 219 -2.44 6.49 -0.07
CA TYR A 219 -1.70 6.94 1.11
C TYR A 219 -2.61 7.75 2.03
N GLU A 220 -3.35 8.70 1.46
CA GLU A 220 -4.30 9.54 2.19
C GLU A 220 -5.40 8.70 2.84
N GLN A 221 -5.99 7.76 2.10
CA GLN A 221 -7.00 6.87 2.64
C GLN A 221 -6.42 5.93 3.71
N THR A 222 -5.18 5.42 3.52
CA THR A 222 -4.49 4.61 4.54
C THR A 222 -4.32 5.40 5.84
N LEU A 223 -3.92 6.67 5.77
CA LEU A 223 -3.82 7.53 6.95
C LEU A 223 -5.19 7.72 7.62
N GLN A 224 -6.24 7.95 6.86
CA GLN A 224 -7.60 8.14 7.39
C GLN A 224 -8.11 6.91 8.16
N VAL A 225 -7.90 5.70 7.63
CA VAL A 225 -8.33 4.46 8.31
C VAL A 225 -7.42 4.04 9.46
N SER A 226 -6.22 4.62 9.56
CA SER A 226 -5.27 4.36 10.63
C SER A 226 -5.48 5.22 11.88
N ILE A 227 -6.46 6.15 11.87
CA ILE A 227 -6.75 7.03 13.00
C ILE A 227 -7.34 6.21 14.18
N PRO A 228 -6.66 6.14 15.34
CA PRO A 228 -7.14 5.37 16.48
C PRO A 228 -8.49 5.91 16.99
N GLY A 229 -9.39 4.99 17.37
CA GLY A 229 -10.69 5.34 17.96
C GLY A 229 -11.73 5.86 16.96
N SER A 230 -11.42 5.91 15.67
CA SER A 230 -12.37 6.33 14.63
C SER A 230 -13.03 5.13 13.96
N ALA A 231 -14.36 5.01 14.07
CA ALA A 231 -15.11 4.02 13.29
C ALA A 231 -15.24 4.50 11.83
N ARG A 232 -14.51 3.86 10.91
CA ARG A 232 -14.47 4.24 9.48
C ARG A 232 -15.10 3.21 8.54
N LEU A 233 -15.83 2.23 9.08
CA LEU A 233 -16.40 1.12 8.29
C LEU A 233 -17.30 1.62 7.15
N THR A 234 -18.09 2.68 7.38
CA THR A 234 -18.95 3.31 6.37
C THR A 234 -18.20 4.09 5.29
N HIS A 235 -16.96 4.52 5.56
CA HIS A 235 -16.18 5.32 4.61
C HIS A 235 -15.49 4.46 3.55
N ILE A 236 -15.36 3.16 3.80
CA ILE A 236 -14.65 2.24 2.92
C ILE A 236 -15.27 2.20 1.52
N ILE A 237 -16.60 2.26 1.38
CA ILE A 237 -17.24 2.27 0.05
C ILE A 237 -16.89 3.55 -0.70
N VAL A 238 -16.99 4.70 -0.04
CA VAL A 238 -16.58 6.00 -0.63
C VAL A 238 -15.13 5.96 -1.09
N PHE A 239 -14.25 5.34 -0.29
CA PHE A 239 -12.85 5.18 -0.65
C PHE A 239 -12.63 4.23 -1.85
N ILE A 240 -13.38 3.13 -1.92
CA ILE A 240 -13.32 2.21 -3.06
C ILE A 240 -13.87 2.87 -4.32
N ASP A 241 -14.97 3.62 -4.24
CA ASP A 241 -15.53 4.36 -5.36
C ASP A 241 -14.51 5.39 -5.89
N GLU A 242 -13.87 6.15 -5.00
CA GLU A 242 -12.82 7.11 -5.36
C GLU A 242 -11.61 6.45 -6.06
N ILE A 243 -11.14 5.30 -5.55
CA ILE A 243 -10.07 4.53 -6.20
C ILE A 243 -10.53 4.00 -7.55
N THR A 244 -11.75 3.46 -7.63
CA THR A 244 -12.31 2.88 -8.84
C THR A 244 -12.42 3.93 -9.93
N ASP A 245 -12.90 5.13 -9.59
CA ASP A 245 -12.98 6.26 -10.50
C ASP A 245 -11.58 6.72 -10.95
N LEU A 246 -10.64 6.88 -10.01
CA LEU A 246 -9.25 7.27 -10.33
C LEU A 246 -8.61 6.30 -11.34
N LEU A 247 -8.66 5.00 -11.05
CA LEU A 247 -8.05 3.97 -11.88
C LEU A 247 -8.78 3.84 -13.23
N SER A 248 -10.12 3.89 -13.23
CA SER A 248 -10.91 3.84 -14.47
C SER A 248 -10.60 5.03 -15.38
N ASN A 249 -10.46 6.23 -14.82
CA ASN A 249 -10.11 7.43 -15.59
C ASN A 249 -8.68 7.35 -16.11
N ALA A 250 -7.74 6.84 -15.31
CA ALA A 250 -6.37 6.61 -15.75
C ALA A 250 -6.29 5.61 -16.92
N ILE A 251 -7.13 4.57 -16.92
CA ILE A 251 -7.20 3.54 -17.97
C ILE A 251 -7.86 4.07 -19.25
N LYS A 252 -8.98 4.80 -19.13
CA LYS A 252 -9.68 5.40 -20.28
C LYS A 252 -8.77 6.32 -21.07
N GLY A 253 -7.87 7.03 -20.37
CA GLY A 253 -6.87 7.89 -21.00
C GLY A 253 -7.50 9.06 -21.73
N GLU A 254 -8.44 9.76 -21.08
CA GLU A 254 -8.84 11.09 -21.55
C GLU A 254 -7.56 11.93 -21.76
N ASP A 255 -7.46 12.53 -22.96
CA ASP A 255 -6.30 13.30 -23.44
C ASP A 255 -4.96 12.54 -23.54
N ASN A 256 -4.97 11.21 -23.61
CA ASN A 256 -3.76 10.39 -23.62
C ASN A 256 -2.77 10.69 -22.48
N LYS A 257 -3.30 11.10 -21.32
CA LYS A 257 -2.52 11.57 -20.18
C LYS A 257 -1.43 10.60 -19.73
N TYR A 258 -1.72 9.30 -19.69
CA TYR A 258 -0.78 8.27 -19.25
C TYR A 258 -0.41 7.33 -20.41
N PRO A 259 0.86 6.92 -20.54
CA PRO A 259 1.28 5.89 -21.48
C PRO A 259 0.69 4.50 -21.17
N PRO A 260 0.62 3.60 -22.17
CA PRO A 260 0.15 2.21 -22.04
C PRO A 260 0.73 1.47 -20.83
N ALA A 261 2.02 1.64 -20.54
CA ALA A 261 2.69 1.01 -19.38
C ALA A 261 1.97 1.29 -18.05
N LEU A 262 1.61 2.57 -17.79
CA LEU A 262 0.92 2.93 -16.56
C LEU A 262 -0.56 2.55 -16.60
N ARG A 263 -1.23 2.64 -17.77
CA ARG A 263 -2.62 2.18 -17.91
C ARG A 263 -2.75 0.69 -17.62
N ASN A 264 -1.83 -0.12 -18.13
CA ASN A 264 -1.77 -1.55 -17.90
C ASN A 264 -1.55 -1.88 -16.42
N ALA A 265 -0.65 -1.17 -15.74
CA ALA A 265 -0.50 -1.28 -14.29
C ALA A 265 -1.78 -0.89 -13.52
N CYS A 266 -2.48 0.16 -13.95
CA CYS A 266 -3.76 0.56 -13.35
C CYS A 266 -4.86 -0.49 -13.57
N ARG A 267 -4.88 -1.20 -14.71
CA ARG A 267 -5.81 -2.33 -14.94
C ARG A 267 -5.64 -3.43 -13.90
N VAL A 268 -4.39 -3.78 -13.56
CA VAL A 268 -4.08 -4.74 -12.50
C VAL A 268 -4.63 -4.26 -11.16
N GLY A 269 -4.37 -2.99 -10.80
CA GLY A 269 -4.90 -2.38 -9.59
C GLY A 269 -6.44 -2.40 -9.54
N LEU A 270 -7.10 -2.11 -10.66
CA LEU A 270 -8.56 -2.06 -10.74
C LEU A 270 -9.19 -3.44 -10.57
N GLN A 271 -8.61 -4.48 -11.17
CA GLN A 271 -9.10 -5.85 -10.96
C GLN A 271 -9.00 -6.28 -9.49
N LEU A 272 -7.87 -5.96 -8.83
CA LEU A 272 -7.70 -6.28 -7.42
C LEU A 272 -8.66 -5.47 -6.54
N THR A 273 -8.92 -4.21 -6.90
CA THR A 273 -9.94 -3.37 -6.25
C THR A 273 -11.33 -4.02 -6.36
N ASN A 274 -11.74 -4.44 -7.56
CA ASN A 274 -13.03 -5.10 -7.79
C ASN A 274 -13.18 -6.43 -7.04
N LYS A 275 -12.10 -7.21 -6.93
CA LYS A 275 -12.07 -8.45 -6.12
C LYS A 275 -12.42 -8.13 -4.66
N TYR A 276 -11.77 -7.13 -4.08
CA TYR A 276 -11.98 -6.77 -2.66
C TYR A 276 -13.28 -6.01 -2.41
N TYR A 277 -13.77 -5.26 -3.40
CA TYR A 277 -15.11 -4.68 -3.38
C TYR A 277 -16.18 -5.77 -3.26
N THR A 278 -16.10 -6.80 -4.11
CA THR A 278 -17.02 -7.96 -4.07
C THR A 278 -17.03 -8.63 -2.69
N LEU A 279 -15.86 -8.81 -2.08
CA LEU A 279 -15.77 -9.38 -0.72
C LEU A 279 -16.38 -8.48 0.35
N THR A 280 -16.29 -7.16 0.17
CA THR A 280 -16.90 -6.15 1.05
C THR A 280 -18.41 -6.23 0.99
N ASP A 281 -18.99 -6.29 -0.22
CA ASP A 281 -20.43 -6.43 -0.46
C ASP A 281 -21.02 -7.73 0.08
N CYS A 282 -20.23 -8.80 0.13
CA CYS A 282 -20.62 -10.08 0.71
C CYS A 282 -20.60 -10.10 2.25
N SER A 283 -20.00 -9.10 2.91
CA SER A 283 -19.85 -9.10 4.37
C SER A 283 -21.10 -8.53 5.07
N PRO A 284 -21.74 -9.29 5.98
CA PRO A 284 -22.87 -8.79 6.76
C PRO A 284 -22.55 -7.55 7.59
N LEU A 285 -21.30 -7.42 8.04
CA LEU A 285 -20.85 -6.30 8.88
C LEU A 285 -20.87 -4.98 8.10
N PHE A 286 -20.43 -4.98 6.83
CA PHE A 286 -20.50 -3.81 5.97
C PHE A 286 -21.95 -3.45 5.66
N ARG A 287 -22.79 -4.43 5.30
CA ARG A 287 -24.23 -4.19 5.05
C ARG A 287 -24.94 -3.56 6.25
N ILE A 288 -24.66 -4.04 7.46
CA ILE A 288 -25.26 -3.51 8.70
C ILE A 288 -24.78 -2.08 8.98
N ALA A 289 -23.48 -1.82 8.83
CA ALA A 289 -22.91 -0.50 9.08
C ALA A 289 -23.45 0.56 8.11
N MET A 290 -23.90 0.15 6.93
CA MET A 290 -24.26 1.00 5.82
C MET A 290 -25.75 1.31 5.68
N ASP A 291 -26.63 0.84 6.57
CA ASP A 291 -28.08 1.10 6.48
C ASP A 291 -28.41 2.61 6.34
N GLU A 292 -27.73 3.48 7.09
CA GLU A 292 -27.88 4.94 6.93
C GLU A 292 -27.32 5.45 5.60
N TYR A 293 -26.18 4.92 5.14
CA TYR A 293 -25.59 5.31 3.87
C TYR A 293 -26.50 4.98 2.69
N PHE A 294 -27.06 3.76 2.63
CA PHE A 294 -27.94 3.34 1.54
C PHE A 294 -29.15 4.27 1.37
N LYS A 295 -29.69 4.79 2.48
CA LYS A 295 -30.79 5.76 2.47
C LYS A 295 -30.36 7.12 1.92
N ILE A 296 -29.18 7.59 2.30
CA ILE A 296 -28.64 8.89 1.83
C ILE A 296 -28.25 8.82 0.35
N ALA A 297 -27.63 7.72 -0.07
CA ALA A 297 -27.16 7.50 -1.43
C ALA A 297 -28.26 7.04 -2.41
N GLY A 298 -29.50 6.82 -1.93
CA GLY A 298 -30.64 6.45 -2.78
C GLY A 298 -30.55 5.06 -3.41
N TRP A 299 -29.93 4.10 -2.71
CA TRP A 299 -29.78 2.72 -3.18
C TRP A 299 -31.12 1.97 -3.25
N GLU A 300 -31.16 0.88 -4.01
CA GLU A 300 -32.37 0.08 -4.19
C GLU A 300 -32.93 -0.45 -2.86
N SER A 301 -34.26 -0.55 -2.78
CA SER A 301 -34.95 -0.94 -1.53
C SER A 301 -34.60 -2.35 -1.03
N GLU A 302 -34.15 -3.23 -1.92
CA GLU A 302 -33.71 -4.59 -1.55
C GLU A 302 -32.48 -4.57 -0.64
N TRP A 303 -31.49 -3.72 -0.94
CA TRP A 303 -30.29 -3.55 -0.13
C TRP A 303 -30.60 -3.01 1.26
N ILE A 304 -31.48 -2.00 1.34
CA ILE A 304 -31.93 -1.41 2.60
C ILE A 304 -32.68 -2.46 3.44
N THR A 305 -33.56 -3.23 2.79
CA THR A 305 -34.35 -4.28 3.46
C THR A 305 -33.45 -5.39 4.02
N GLU A 306 -32.46 -5.81 3.24
CA GLU A 306 -31.51 -6.84 3.65
C GLU A 306 -30.59 -6.36 4.78
N ALA A 307 -30.11 -5.11 4.73
CA ALA A 307 -29.35 -4.50 5.82
C ALA A 307 -30.16 -4.46 7.13
N LEU A 308 -31.43 -4.07 7.07
CA LEU A 308 -32.34 -4.08 8.24
C LEU A 308 -32.59 -5.51 8.75
N ARG A 309 -32.75 -6.48 7.85
CA ARG A 309 -32.95 -7.90 8.19
C ARG A 309 -31.72 -8.43 8.96
N LEU A 310 -30.53 -8.23 8.42
CA LEU A 310 -29.26 -8.64 9.04
C LEU A 310 -29.04 -7.94 10.39
N THR A 311 -29.36 -6.66 10.49
CA THR A 311 -29.24 -5.89 11.74
C THR A 311 -30.12 -6.48 12.83
N ARG A 312 -31.38 -6.78 12.51
CA ARG A 312 -32.33 -7.41 13.45
C ARG A 312 -31.88 -8.80 13.85
N GLU A 313 -31.45 -9.62 12.88
CA GLU A 313 -30.96 -10.97 13.13
C GLU A 313 -29.74 -10.98 14.06
N MET A 314 -28.76 -10.10 13.83
CA MET A 314 -27.61 -9.98 14.73
C MET A 314 -28.01 -9.48 16.11
N PHE A 315 -28.92 -8.49 16.19
CA PHE A 315 -29.41 -7.98 17.47
C PHE A 315 -30.10 -9.09 18.27
N ASP A 316 -31.06 -9.78 17.66
CA ASP A 316 -31.82 -10.85 18.29
C ASP A 316 -30.94 -12.03 18.73
N THR A 317 -29.91 -12.35 17.95
CA THR A 317 -29.02 -13.50 18.22
C THR A 317 -27.98 -13.19 19.29
N TYR A 318 -27.37 -12.00 19.27
CA TYR A 318 -26.16 -11.72 20.07
C TYR A 318 -26.32 -10.62 21.12
N TYR A 319 -27.27 -9.69 20.93
CA TYR A 319 -27.36 -8.47 21.76
C TYR A 319 -28.66 -8.37 22.56
N LYS A 320 -29.71 -9.10 22.17
CA LYS A 320 -31.00 -9.09 22.85
C LYS A 320 -30.85 -9.66 24.25
N PRO A 321 -31.22 -8.90 25.30
CA PRO A 321 -31.16 -9.40 26.67
C PRO A 321 -32.07 -10.62 26.82
N VAL A 322 -31.53 -11.73 27.32
CA VAL A 322 -32.34 -12.89 27.67
C VAL A 322 -33.18 -12.55 28.89
N THR A 323 -34.48 -12.38 28.72
CA THR A 323 -35.45 -12.20 29.81
C THR A 323 -35.75 -13.53 30.50
N ASN A 324 -34.77 -14.18 31.12
CA ASN A 324 -35.00 -15.37 31.93
C ASN A 324 -34.57 -15.14 33.38
N GLY A 325 -35.53 -14.64 34.17
CA GLY A 325 -35.50 -14.63 35.63
C GLY A 325 -36.66 -13.79 36.19
N PRO A 326 -37.43 -14.29 37.18
CA PRO A 326 -38.43 -13.47 37.86
C PRO A 326 -37.76 -12.26 38.53
N PRO A 327 -38.49 -11.16 38.79
CA PRO A 327 -37.91 -9.96 39.38
C PRO A 327 -37.18 -10.30 40.70
N PRO A 328 -36.00 -9.72 40.97
CA PRO A 328 -35.35 -9.92 42.26
C PRO A 328 -36.24 -9.35 43.35
N THR A 329 -36.69 -10.19 44.28
CA THR A 329 -37.45 -9.80 45.47
C THR A 329 -36.59 -9.12 46.56
N ASP A 330 -35.41 -8.61 46.21
CA ASP A 330 -34.52 -7.91 47.14
C ASP A 330 -34.12 -6.51 46.59
N PRO A 331 -34.54 -5.41 47.24
CA PRO A 331 -34.20 -4.04 46.86
C PRO A 331 -32.70 -3.70 46.84
N ARG A 332 -31.80 -4.60 47.26
CA ARG A 332 -30.37 -4.29 47.45
C ARG A 332 -29.42 -4.69 46.31
N LYS A 333 -29.93 -5.21 45.20
CA LYS A 333 -29.10 -5.56 44.02
C LYS A 333 -29.54 -4.86 42.74
N VAL A 334 -29.59 -3.52 42.76
CA VAL A 334 -29.61 -2.72 41.54
C VAL A 334 -28.16 -2.52 41.07
N THR A 335 -27.58 -3.51 40.41
CA THR A 335 -26.32 -3.30 39.70
C THR A 335 -26.63 -2.50 38.45
N LYS A 336 -26.36 -1.19 38.47
CA LYS A 336 -26.41 -0.33 37.29
C LYS A 336 -25.66 -1.01 36.15
N VAL A 337 -26.36 -1.37 35.08
CA VAL A 337 -25.75 -1.75 33.80
C VAL A 337 -25.05 -0.51 33.29
N ARG A 338 -23.75 -0.43 33.55
CA ARG A 338 -22.88 0.62 33.01
C ARG A 338 -22.58 0.21 31.58
N TYR A 339 -23.30 0.78 30.63
CA TYR A 339 -22.83 0.82 29.25
C TYR A 339 -21.52 1.60 29.24
N LYS A 340 -20.41 0.91 28.99
CA LYS A 340 -19.20 1.59 28.55
C LYS A 340 -19.46 1.99 27.10
N ALA A 341 -19.67 3.28 26.88
CA ALA A 341 -19.54 3.87 25.56
C ALA A 341 -18.14 3.57 25.02
N PHE A 342 -18.07 3.31 23.72
CA PHE A 342 -16.85 3.03 22.97
C PHE A 342 -15.80 4.13 23.12
#